data_AF-D3B0S2-F1
#
_entry.id   AF-D3B0S2-F1
#
_cell.length_a   1.000
_cell.length_b   1.000
_cell.length_c   1.000
_cell.angle_alpha   90.00
_cell.angle_beta   90.00
_cell.angle_gamma   90.00
#
_symmetry.space_group_name_H-M   'P 1'
#
loop_
_entity.id
_entity.type
_entity.pdbx_description
1 polymer ?
#
loop_
_entity_poly.entity_id
_entity_poly.type
_entity_poly.pdbx_seq_one_letter_code
_entity_poly.pdbx_strand_id
1 'polypeptide(L)'
;MTTKEILDKQKIYNQDELNNMKRDDLVEIMKEYSLKHSGLKKDMLIDAIIKHQEHLIDLKSKLVTDNSIEKYHRGTVEYRLPTLIIYRIIRDLWHHNIDLILNTNQLCSNYRWLLSIGLVSKELFKLISSLFTRFNLFSTKTTIHIQLSASPYKTLAQQLKNSVINPLSVLKNINYLTLSMDIFRQLTDKTTTTCTPIELELIFNSVTKLKLSYARDMPFQIQHC
;
A
#
# COMPACT_ATOMS: atom_id res chain seq x y z
N MET A 1 -5.28 12.15 32.78
CA MET A 1 -6.52 11.87 33.53
C MET A 1 -7.57 11.45 32.52
N THR A 2 -8.02 10.20 32.56
CA THR A 2 -8.98 9.66 31.57
C THR A 2 -10.41 9.99 31.97
N THR A 3 -11.35 10.03 31.02
CA THR A 3 -12.79 10.25 31.29
C THR A 3 -13.36 9.25 32.30
N LYS A 4 -12.81 8.04 32.35
CA LYS A 4 -13.14 6.99 33.34
C LYS A 4 -12.73 7.36 34.77
N GLU A 5 -11.54 7.93 34.96
CA GLU A 5 -11.05 8.38 36.27
C GLU A 5 -11.85 9.57 36.84
N ILE A 6 -12.45 10.39 35.96
CA ILE A 6 -13.33 11.51 36.36
C ILE A 6 -14.70 10.97 36.79
N LEU A 7 -15.21 9.97 36.07
CA LEU A 7 -16.51 9.34 36.33
C LEU A 7 -16.51 8.50 37.62
N ASP A 8 -15.40 7.83 37.96
CA ASP A 8 -15.32 6.95 39.15
C ASP A 8 -15.11 7.69 40.48
N LYS A 9 -14.72 8.96 40.45
CA LYS A 9 -14.51 9.78 41.66
C LYS A 9 -15.78 10.45 42.20
N GLN A 10 -16.88 10.43 41.44
CA GLN A 10 -18.12 11.09 41.87
C GLN A 10 -18.86 10.25 42.91
N LYS A 11 -19.09 10.87 44.07
CA LYS A 11 -19.88 10.30 45.16
C LYS A 11 -21.37 10.25 44.76
N ILE A 12 -22.01 9.10 44.97
CA ILE A 12 -23.45 8.89 44.75
C ILE A 12 -24.16 9.11 46.10
N TYR A 13 -25.30 9.79 46.06
CA TYR A 13 -26.11 10.15 47.23
C TYR A 13 -27.49 9.52 47.09
N ASN A 14 -28.04 9.01 48.18
CA ASN A 14 -29.42 8.52 48.20
C ASN A 14 -30.42 9.64 48.52
N GLN A 15 -31.67 9.46 48.11
CA GLN A 15 -32.72 10.47 48.28
C GLN A 15 -32.93 10.86 49.76
N ASP A 16 -32.86 9.89 50.67
CA ASP A 16 -32.99 10.13 52.11
C ASP A 16 -31.81 10.91 52.69
N GLU A 17 -30.61 10.73 52.14
CA GLU A 17 -29.41 11.47 52.54
C GLU A 17 -29.54 12.95 52.11
N LEU A 18 -29.97 13.18 50.87
CA LEU A 18 -30.18 14.53 50.33
C LEU A 18 -31.30 15.27 51.07
N ASN A 19 -32.36 14.56 51.47
CA ASN A 19 -33.44 15.13 52.28
C ASN A 19 -32.97 15.57 53.67
N ASN A 20 -32.00 14.85 54.26
CA ASN A 20 -31.45 15.17 55.58
C ASN A 20 -30.35 16.26 55.56
N MET A 21 -29.82 16.62 54.38
CA MET A 21 -28.82 17.67 54.23
C MET A 21 -29.39 19.09 54.36
N LYS A 22 -28.56 20.04 54.78
CA LYS A 22 -28.92 21.46 54.76
C LYS A 22 -28.85 21.97 53.32
N ARG A 23 -29.58 23.05 53.04
CA ARG A 23 -29.60 23.67 51.72
C ARG A 23 -28.21 24.10 51.26
N ASP A 24 -27.37 24.57 52.18
CA ASP A 24 -26.01 25.02 51.87
C ASP A 24 -25.12 23.87 51.42
N ASP A 25 -25.25 22.69 52.04
CA ASP A 25 -24.54 21.46 51.64
C ASP A 25 -24.98 20.99 50.24
N LEU A 26 -26.28 21.07 49.94
CA LEU A 26 -26.82 20.76 48.60
C LEU A 26 -26.29 21.73 47.53
N VAL A 27 -26.11 23.01 47.88
CA VAL A 27 -25.51 24.01 46.99
C VAL A 27 -24.03 23.70 46.72
N GLU A 28 -23.29 23.19 47.71
CA GLU A 28 -21.90 22.76 47.54
C GLU A 28 -21.79 21.59 46.55
N ILE A 29 -22.66 20.58 46.69
CA ILE A 29 -22.74 19.45 45.74
C ILE A 29 -23.07 19.95 44.33
N MET A 30 -24.01 20.89 44.19
CA MET A 30 -24.33 21.47 42.89
C MET A 30 -23.17 22.26 42.27
N LYS A 31 -22.32 22.91 43.08
CA LYS A 31 -21.08 23.56 42.59
C LYS A 31 -20.06 22.52 42.12
N GLU A 32 -19.90 21.43 42.86
CA GLU A 32 -19.03 20.32 42.46
C GLU A 32 -19.45 19.73 41.11
N TYR A 33 -20.76 19.60 40.89
CA TYR A 33 -21.34 19.14 39.61
C TYR A 33 -21.44 20.24 38.54
N SER A 34 -20.99 21.46 38.82
CA SER A 34 -21.09 22.63 37.92
C SER A 34 -22.52 22.91 37.43
N LEU A 35 -23.52 22.67 38.28
CA LEU A 35 -24.94 22.88 37.99
C LEU A 35 -25.43 24.26 38.46
N LYS A 36 -26.45 24.80 37.79
CA LYS A 36 -27.09 26.07 38.16
C LYS A 36 -27.89 25.90 39.46
N HIS A 37 -27.57 26.68 40.49
CA HIS A 37 -28.13 26.54 41.84
C HIS A 37 -28.77 27.83 42.39
N SER A 38 -28.69 28.95 41.68
CA SER A 38 -29.22 30.24 42.14
C SER A 38 -30.76 30.25 42.15
N GLY A 39 -31.35 30.67 43.27
CA GLY A 39 -32.81 30.84 43.40
C GLY A 39 -33.63 29.55 43.50
N LEU A 40 -33.01 28.37 43.49
CA LEU A 40 -33.72 27.10 43.60
C LEU A 40 -34.12 26.78 45.05
N LYS A 41 -35.33 26.22 45.18
CA LYS A 41 -35.86 25.65 46.43
C LYS A 41 -35.17 24.31 46.72
N LYS A 42 -35.16 23.89 47.99
CA LYS A 42 -34.46 22.67 48.44
C LYS A 42 -34.85 21.44 47.60
N ASP A 43 -36.14 21.22 47.40
CA ASP A 43 -36.64 20.06 46.63
C ASP A 43 -36.12 20.07 45.17
N MET A 44 -36.05 21.25 44.55
CA MET A 44 -35.52 21.40 43.19
C MET A 44 -34.00 21.17 43.10
N LEU A 45 -33.24 21.46 44.17
CA LEU A 45 -31.82 21.12 44.25
C LEU A 45 -31.63 19.60 44.31
N ILE A 46 -32.46 18.93 45.12
CA ILE A 46 -32.45 17.48 45.27
C ILE A 46 -32.77 16.79 43.94
N ASP A 47 -33.87 17.20 43.27
CA ASP A 47 -34.25 16.64 41.96
C ASP A 47 -33.16 16.84 40.90
N ALA A 48 -32.48 18.00 40.90
CA ALA A 48 -31.39 18.28 39.97
C ALA A 48 -30.16 17.37 40.23
N ILE A 49 -29.85 17.11 41.49
CA ILE A 49 -28.76 16.21 41.90
C ILE A 49 -29.07 14.77 41.48
N ILE A 50 -30.27 14.26 41.78
CA ILE A 50 -30.69 12.91 41.37
C ILE A 50 -30.62 12.77 39.85
N LYS A 51 -31.23 13.70 39.12
CA LYS A 51 -31.27 13.65 37.66
C LYS A 51 -29.87 13.66 37.04
N HIS A 52 -28.94 14.40 37.64
CA HIS A 52 -27.55 14.38 37.21
C HIS A 52 -26.88 13.02 37.48
N GLN A 53 -27.13 12.42 38.64
CA GLN A 53 -26.62 11.09 39.00
C GLN A 53 -27.21 9.99 38.09
N GLU A 54 -28.51 10.03 37.79
CA GLU A 54 -29.16 9.12 36.84
C GLU A 54 -28.54 9.25 35.43
N HIS A 55 -28.34 10.48 34.96
CA HIS A 55 -27.70 10.72 33.68
C HIS A 55 -26.26 10.18 33.64
N LEU A 56 -25.50 10.32 34.74
CA LEU A 56 -24.16 9.75 34.84
C LEU A 56 -24.16 8.22 34.88
N ILE A 57 -25.14 7.61 35.55
CA ILE A 57 -25.31 6.15 35.59
C ILE A 57 -25.67 5.63 34.19
N ASP A 58 -26.58 6.30 33.48
CA ASP A 58 -26.92 5.98 32.09
C ASP A 58 -25.72 6.18 31.15
N LEU A 59 -24.93 7.24 31.35
CA LEU A 59 -23.71 7.46 30.58
C LEU A 59 -22.68 6.35 30.85
N LYS A 60 -22.47 5.97 32.12
CA LYS A 60 -21.57 4.86 32.53
C LYS A 60 -22.02 3.52 31.97
N SER A 61 -23.32 3.24 31.98
CA SER A 61 -23.88 2.00 31.44
C SER A 61 -23.80 1.93 29.91
N LYS A 62 -23.77 3.08 29.22
CA LYS A 62 -23.52 3.17 27.77
C LYS A 62 -22.04 3.18 27.41
N LEU A 63 -21.20 3.78 28.25
CA LEU A 63 -19.74 3.78 28.15
C LEU A 63 -19.14 2.46 28.65
N VAL A 64 -19.73 1.30 28.33
CA VAL A 64 -19.12 -0.01 28.59
C VAL A 64 -17.75 -0.05 27.90
N THR A 65 -16.74 0.35 28.65
CA THR A 65 -15.31 0.34 28.32
C THR A 65 -14.74 -1.08 28.29
N ASP A 66 -15.61 -2.09 28.38
CA ASP A 66 -15.25 -3.48 28.13
C ASP A 66 -15.31 -3.84 26.64
N ASN A 67 -15.43 -2.83 25.76
CA ASN A 67 -14.96 -2.90 24.39
C ASN A 67 -13.46 -2.58 24.35
N SER A 68 -12.63 -3.38 25.01
CA SER A 68 -11.19 -3.33 24.69
C SER A 68 -11.07 -3.59 23.19
N ILE A 69 -10.17 -2.88 22.51
CA ILE A 69 -9.97 -3.10 21.07
C ILE A 69 -9.65 -4.57 20.78
N GLU A 70 -9.12 -5.30 21.77
CA GLU A 70 -8.85 -6.74 21.75
C GLU A 70 -10.14 -7.59 21.71
N LYS A 71 -11.26 -7.10 22.29
CA LYS A 71 -12.58 -7.75 22.23
C LYS A 71 -13.32 -7.52 20.91
N TYR A 72 -12.96 -6.48 20.14
CA TYR A 72 -13.44 -6.29 18.77
C TYR A 72 -12.99 -7.41 17.82
N HIS A 73 -12.01 -8.23 18.22
CA HIS A 73 -11.50 -9.38 17.48
C HIS A 73 -12.19 -10.72 17.79
N ARG A 74 -13.22 -10.77 18.64
CA ARG A 74 -13.97 -12.01 18.89
C ARG A 74 -15.04 -12.25 17.83
N GLY A 75 -14.55 -12.41 16.61
CA GLY A 75 -15.26 -12.84 15.41
C GLY A 75 -14.20 -12.97 14.32
N THR A 76 -14.26 -14.02 13.52
CA THR A 76 -13.44 -14.20 12.31
C THR A 76 -13.84 -13.15 11.27
N VAL A 77 -13.56 -11.88 11.55
CA VAL A 77 -13.56 -10.84 10.54
C VAL A 77 -12.29 -11.09 9.74
N GLU A 78 -12.44 -11.61 8.53
CA GLU A 78 -11.32 -11.73 7.60
C GLU A 78 -10.85 -10.30 7.28
N TYR A 79 -9.81 -9.83 7.98
CA TYR A 79 -9.19 -8.51 7.77
C TYR A 79 -8.40 -8.44 6.45
N ARG A 80 -8.94 -9.06 5.40
CA ARG A 80 -8.38 -9.00 4.06
C ARG A 80 -9.03 -7.82 3.36
N LEU A 81 -8.20 -6.85 2.97
CA LEU A 81 -8.63 -5.83 2.02
C LEU A 81 -9.26 -6.55 0.81
N PRO A 82 -10.45 -6.12 0.34
CA PRO A 82 -11.04 -6.71 -0.85
C PRO A 82 -10.03 -6.67 -1.99
N THR A 83 -9.92 -7.76 -2.77
CA THR A 83 -8.94 -7.89 -3.86
C THR A 83 -8.97 -6.71 -4.82
N LEU A 84 -10.15 -6.16 -5.11
CA LEU A 84 -10.31 -4.96 -5.94
C LEU A 84 -9.59 -3.72 -5.38
N ILE A 85 -9.59 -3.53 -4.06
CA ILE A 85 -8.89 -2.43 -3.40
C ILE A 85 -7.38 -2.64 -3.48
N ILE A 86 -6.90 -3.87 -3.21
CA ILE A 86 -5.48 -4.22 -3.35
C ILE A 86 -5.01 -3.97 -4.79
N TYR A 87 -5.80 -4.36 -5.79
CA TYR A 87 -5.48 -4.15 -7.20
C TYR A 87 -5.38 -2.67 -7.57
N ARG A 88 -6.31 -1.85 -7.06
CA ARG A 88 -6.25 -0.39 -7.26
C ARG A 88 -4.98 0.20 -6.65
N ILE A 89 -4.67 -0.15 -5.40
CA ILE A 89 -3.46 0.32 -4.71
C ILE A 89 -2.21 -0.03 -5.54
N ILE A 90 -2.07 -1.28 -5.98
CA ILE A 90 -0.90 -1.72 -6.76
C ILE A 90 -0.81 -0.98 -8.09
N ARG A 91 -1.92 -0.81 -8.80
CA ARG A 91 -1.95 -0.08 -10.08
C ARG A 91 -1.59 1.39 -9.90
N ASP A 92 -2.11 2.03 -8.87
CA ASP A 92 -1.85 3.44 -8.59
C ASP A 92 -0.39 3.64 -8.16
N LEU A 93 0.16 2.72 -7.35
CA LEU A 93 1.59 2.67 -7.03
C LEU A 93 2.45 2.45 -8.27
N TRP A 94 2.03 1.58 -9.19
CA TRP A 94 2.75 1.36 -10.44
C TRP A 94 2.80 2.63 -11.28
N HIS A 95 1.64 3.26 -11.49
CA HIS A 95 1.55 4.49 -12.27
C HIS A 95 2.39 5.62 -11.65
N HIS A 96 2.30 5.79 -10.33
CA HIS A 96 3.07 6.81 -9.63
C HIS A 96 4.57 6.52 -9.67
N ASN A 97 5.00 5.31 -9.32
CA ASN A 97 6.42 5.00 -9.14
C ASN A 97 7.19 4.67 -10.41
N ILE A 98 6.50 4.33 -11.50
CA ILE A 98 7.10 3.88 -12.75
C ILE A 98 6.80 4.84 -13.90
N ASP A 99 5.53 5.20 -14.12
CA ASP A 99 5.17 6.05 -15.27
C ASP A 99 5.45 7.54 -15.01
N LEU A 100 5.27 8.00 -13.77
CA LEU A 100 5.41 9.42 -13.41
C LEU A 100 6.76 9.78 -12.79
N ILE A 101 7.50 8.83 -12.19
CA ILE A 101 8.82 9.12 -11.62
C ILE A 101 9.82 9.44 -12.73
N LEU A 102 10.26 10.71 -12.76
CA LEU A 102 11.29 11.21 -13.67
C LEU A 102 12.72 10.88 -13.19
N ASN A 103 12.89 10.44 -11.94
CA ASN A 103 14.19 10.09 -11.39
C ASN A 103 14.56 8.64 -11.72
N THR A 104 15.41 8.46 -12.73
CA THR A 104 15.88 7.15 -13.20
C THR A 104 16.64 6.36 -12.14
N ASN A 105 17.22 7.03 -11.14
CA ASN A 105 18.13 6.39 -10.17
C ASN A 105 17.39 5.47 -9.18
N GLN A 106 16.07 5.65 -9.00
CA GLN A 106 15.25 4.80 -8.13
C GLN A 106 14.39 3.81 -8.92
N LEU A 107 14.35 3.93 -10.25
CA LEU A 107 13.45 3.15 -11.10
C LEU A 107 13.72 1.64 -10.99
N CYS A 108 14.98 1.22 -10.96
CA CYS A 108 15.36 -0.18 -10.80
C CYS A 108 14.87 -0.76 -9.45
N SER A 109 15.08 -0.02 -8.36
CA SER A 109 14.62 -0.41 -7.02
C SER A 109 13.09 -0.49 -6.95
N ASN A 110 12.39 0.47 -7.55
CA ASN A 110 10.92 0.50 -7.61
C ASN A 110 10.37 -0.69 -8.41
N TYR A 111 10.98 -1.01 -9.56
CA TYR A 111 10.62 -2.20 -10.32
C TYR A 111 10.86 -3.48 -9.53
N ARG A 112 12.03 -3.64 -8.89
CA ARG A 112 12.34 -4.83 -8.09
C ARG A 112 11.34 -5.00 -6.95
N TRP A 113 11.00 -3.91 -6.27
CA TRP A 113 10.02 -3.94 -5.18
C TRP A 113 8.62 -4.30 -5.70
N LEU A 114 8.11 -3.65 -6.76
CA LEU A 114 6.79 -3.96 -7.32
C LEU A 114 6.70 -5.39 -7.89
N LEU A 115 7.75 -5.87 -8.54
CA LEU A 115 7.81 -7.25 -9.04
C LEU A 115 7.82 -8.27 -7.88
N SER A 116 8.41 -7.92 -6.73
CA SER A 116 8.39 -8.79 -5.56
C SER A 116 6.97 -9.01 -5.01
N ILE A 117 6.07 -8.03 -5.16
CA ILE A 117 4.64 -8.18 -4.81
C ILE A 117 3.98 -9.25 -5.67
N GLY A 118 4.38 -9.36 -6.94
CA GLY A 118 3.91 -10.41 -7.84
C GLY A 118 4.24 -11.83 -7.39
N LEU A 119 5.22 -12.01 -6.49
CA LEU A 119 5.60 -13.33 -5.97
C LEU A 119 4.68 -13.81 -4.84
N VAL A 120 3.83 -12.94 -4.29
CA VAL A 120 2.97 -13.26 -3.14
C VAL A 120 1.81 -14.18 -3.52
N SER A 121 1.21 -13.99 -4.70
CA SER A 121 0.11 -14.84 -5.18
C SER A 121 0.02 -14.87 -6.71
N LYS A 122 -0.62 -15.92 -7.26
CA LYS A 122 -0.85 -16.04 -8.72
C LYS A 122 -1.71 -14.91 -9.28
N GLU A 123 -2.64 -14.42 -8.48
CA GLU A 123 -3.52 -13.30 -8.81
C GLU A 123 -2.73 -11.98 -8.94
N LEU A 124 -1.85 -11.72 -7.97
CA LEU A 124 -0.96 -10.57 -7.98
C LEU A 124 0.07 -10.68 -9.10
N PHE A 125 0.62 -11.88 -9.34
CA PHE A 125 1.50 -12.14 -10.46
C PHE A 125 0.82 -11.77 -11.79
N LYS A 126 -0.43 -12.20 -11.99
CA LYS A 126 -1.21 -11.87 -13.19
C LYS A 126 -1.42 -10.36 -13.33
N LEU A 127 -1.76 -9.67 -12.24
CA LEU A 127 -1.93 -8.21 -12.25
C LEU A 127 -0.63 -7.51 -12.60
N ILE A 128 0.45 -7.78 -11.87
CA ILE A 128 1.76 -7.15 -12.10
C ILE A 128 2.26 -7.42 -13.53
N SER A 129 2.08 -8.65 -14.03
CA SER A 129 2.42 -9.01 -15.41
C SER A 129 1.63 -8.20 -16.45
N SER A 130 0.38 -7.84 -16.16
CA SER A 130 -0.45 -7.02 -17.05
C SER A 130 -0.05 -5.54 -17.07
N LEU A 131 0.60 -5.06 -16.00
CA LEU A 131 1.11 -3.69 -15.90
C LEU A 131 2.49 -3.55 -16.57
N PHE A 132 3.27 -4.63 -16.60
CA PHE A 132 4.60 -4.67 -17.24
C PHE A 132 4.49 -4.82 -18.77
N THR A 133 4.10 -3.74 -19.45
CA THR A 133 3.87 -3.75 -20.92
C THR A 133 5.02 -3.18 -21.74
N ARG A 134 6.00 -2.52 -21.10
CA ARG A 134 7.10 -1.81 -21.76
C ARG A 134 8.44 -2.41 -21.35
N PHE A 135 9.30 -2.68 -22.32
CA PHE A 135 10.63 -3.21 -22.06
C PHE A 135 11.65 -2.58 -23.00
N ASN A 136 12.74 -2.09 -22.44
CA ASN A 136 13.81 -1.42 -23.16
C ASN A 136 15.11 -2.17 -22.93
N LEU A 137 15.71 -2.69 -24.00
CA LEU A 137 16.97 -3.41 -23.96
C LEU A 137 18.03 -2.68 -24.80
N PHE A 138 18.96 -2.05 -24.11
CA PHE A 138 20.09 -1.35 -24.71
C PHE A 138 21.40 -2.01 -24.29
N SER A 139 22.36 -2.03 -25.22
CA SER A 139 23.75 -2.38 -24.90
C SER A 139 24.49 -1.09 -24.56
N THR A 140 24.78 -0.87 -23.28
CA THR A 140 25.75 0.14 -22.88
C THR A 140 27.13 -0.41 -23.23
N LYS A 141 27.80 0.18 -24.21
CA LYS A 141 29.15 -0.23 -24.64
C LYS A 141 30.25 0.03 -23.59
N THR A 142 29.91 0.36 -22.34
CA THR A 142 30.86 0.95 -21.40
C THR A 142 30.98 0.12 -20.13
N THR A 143 32.15 -0.53 -20.00
CA THR A 143 32.81 -1.02 -18.76
C THR A 143 32.15 -2.25 -18.11
N ILE A 144 32.76 -3.44 -18.06
CA ILE A 144 34.04 -3.78 -17.40
C ILE A 144 34.67 -5.02 -18.07
N HIS A 145 36.00 -5.03 -18.13
CA HIS A 145 36.90 -6.17 -18.37
C HIS A 145 36.50 -7.45 -17.60
N ILE A 146 35.62 -8.29 -18.14
CA ILE A 146 35.56 -9.70 -17.76
C ILE A 146 35.47 -10.55 -19.03
N GLN A 147 36.58 -11.26 -19.24
CA GLN A 147 36.78 -12.42 -20.11
C GLN A 147 36.81 -12.18 -21.62
N LEU A 148 38.06 -12.16 -22.12
CA LEU A 148 38.48 -12.61 -23.43
C LEU A 148 37.60 -13.76 -23.95
N SER A 149 37.21 -13.67 -25.23
CA SER A 149 36.80 -14.75 -26.16
C SER A 149 35.33 -14.88 -26.60
N ALA A 150 34.39 -14.03 -26.16
CA ALA A 150 33.05 -14.02 -26.78
C ALA A 150 32.53 -12.59 -26.98
N SER A 151 31.94 -12.32 -28.14
CA SER A 151 31.36 -11.00 -28.43
C SER A 151 30.29 -10.67 -27.36
N PRO A 152 30.36 -9.49 -26.72
CA PRO A 152 29.51 -9.14 -25.58
C PRO A 152 28.02 -9.02 -25.93
N TYR A 153 27.67 -9.07 -27.22
CA TYR A 153 26.28 -9.00 -27.63
C TYR A 153 25.60 -10.38 -27.67
N LYS A 154 26.38 -11.45 -27.89
CA LYS A 154 25.87 -12.82 -27.95
C LYS A 154 25.22 -13.24 -26.63
N THR A 155 25.57 -12.59 -25.52
CA THR A 155 24.99 -12.83 -24.18
C THR A 155 23.63 -12.16 -23.99
N LEU A 156 23.43 -10.91 -24.41
CA LEU A 156 22.17 -10.18 -24.16
C LEU A 156 21.00 -10.71 -24.97
N ALA A 157 21.20 -11.02 -26.25
CA ALA A 157 20.16 -11.63 -27.09
C ALA A 157 19.76 -13.02 -26.54
N GLN A 158 20.75 -13.80 -26.10
CA GLN A 158 20.53 -15.12 -25.49
C GLN A 158 19.86 -15.02 -24.11
N GLN A 159 20.18 -14.00 -23.30
CA GLN A 159 19.51 -13.74 -22.03
C GLN A 159 18.05 -13.37 -22.25
N LEU A 160 17.75 -12.46 -23.19
CA LEU A 160 16.37 -12.13 -23.55
C LEU A 160 15.60 -13.39 -23.97
N LYS A 161 16.19 -14.22 -24.83
CA LYS A 161 15.62 -15.49 -25.24
C LYS A 161 15.29 -16.39 -24.05
N ASN A 162 16.27 -16.66 -23.20
CA ASN A 162 16.10 -17.50 -22.01
C ASN A 162 15.02 -16.94 -21.07
N SER A 163 14.99 -15.61 -20.92
CA SER A 163 13.99 -14.93 -20.12
C SER A 163 12.59 -15.05 -20.71
N VAL A 164 12.40 -14.96 -22.03
CA VAL A 164 11.06 -15.11 -22.65
C VAL A 164 10.60 -16.57 -22.63
N ILE A 165 11.49 -17.53 -22.86
CA ILE A 165 11.12 -18.96 -22.85
C ILE A 165 10.63 -19.41 -21.47
N ASN A 166 11.17 -18.83 -20.39
CA ASN A 166 10.78 -19.17 -19.04
C ASN A 166 9.24 -19.06 -18.85
N PRO A 167 8.55 -20.13 -18.40
CA PRO A 167 7.11 -20.15 -18.21
C PRO A 167 6.60 -19.04 -17.28
N LEU A 168 7.40 -18.63 -16.31
CA LEU A 168 7.07 -17.61 -15.30
C LEU A 168 7.56 -16.20 -15.67
N SER A 169 7.85 -15.97 -16.94
CA SER A 169 8.35 -14.67 -17.39
C SER A 169 7.24 -13.66 -17.62
N VAL A 170 7.39 -12.50 -16.99
CA VAL A 170 6.55 -11.31 -17.26
C VAL A 170 6.78 -10.75 -18.66
N LEU A 171 7.92 -11.06 -19.30
CA LEU A 171 8.31 -10.54 -20.61
C LEU A 171 7.40 -11.04 -21.75
N LYS A 172 6.62 -12.09 -21.53
CA LYS A 172 5.68 -12.63 -22.53
C LYS A 172 4.51 -11.67 -22.85
N ASN A 173 4.24 -10.72 -21.95
CA ASN A 173 3.15 -9.76 -22.09
C ASN A 173 3.64 -8.37 -22.53
N ILE A 174 4.87 -8.27 -23.04
CA ILE A 174 5.40 -7.00 -23.53
C ILE A 174 4.67 -6.60 -24.81
N ASN A 175 4.00 -5.46 -24.76
CA ASN A 175 3.32 -4.87 -25.91
C ASN A 175 4.21 -3.81 -26.61
N TYR A 176 5.14 -3.21 -25.87
CA TYR A 176 6.02 -2.14 -26.33
C TYR A 176 7.47 -2.53 -26.08
N LEU A 177 8.17 -2.91 -27.14
CA LEU A 177 9.53 -3.40 -27.09
C LEU A 177 10.48 -2.40 -27.76
N THR A 178 11.48 -1.91 -27.02
CA THR A 178 12.58 -1.12 -27.60
C THR A 178 13.86 -1.93 -27.56
N LEU A 179 14.48 -2.16 -28.71
CA LEU A 179 15.74 -2.90 -28.84
C LEU A 179 16.79 -2.03 -29.54
N SER A 180 18.07 -2.35 -29.31
CA SER A 180 19.12 -1.90 -30.21
C SER A 180 19.11 -2.70 -31.51
N MET A 181 19.49 -2.05 -32.62
CA MET A 181 19.57 -2.69 -33.94
C MET A 181 20.56 -3.87 -33.94
N ASP A 182 21.63 -3.77 -33.14
CA ASP A 182 22.63 -4.84 -33.00
C ASP A 182 22.03 -6.09 -32.36
N ILE A 183 21.24 -5.94 -31.30
CA ILE A 183 20.55 -7.06 -30.63
C ILE A 183 19.49 -7.67 -31.56
N PHE A 184 18.71 -6.82 -32.24
CA PHE A 184 17.71 -7.29 -33.19
C PHE A 184 18.36 -8.12 -34.31
N ARG A 185 19.47 -7.63 -34.89
CA ARG A 185 20.22 -8.37 -35.91
C ARG A 185 20.60 -9.76 -35.40
N GLN A 186 21.14 -9.90 -34.19
CA GLN A 186 21.53 -11.20 -33.64
C GLN A 186 20.38 -12.16 -33.39
N LEU A 187 19.21 -11.66 -33.01
CA LEU A 187 18.02 -12.49 -32.88
C LEU A 187 17.61 -13.05 -34.26
N THR A 188 17.74 -12.25 -35.32
CA THR A 188 17.24 -12.57 -36.67
C THR A 188 18.26 -13.20 -37.64
N ASP A 189 19.56 -13.02 -37.41
CA ASP A 189 20.61 -13.37 -38.38
C ASP A 189 20.89 -14.88 -38.40
N LYS A 190 20.39 -15.55 -39.44
CA LYS A 190 20.49 -17.02 -39.65
C LYS A 190 21.91 -17.58 -39.57
N THR A 191 22.93 -16.75 -39.77
CA THR A 191 24.34 -17.18 -39.75
C THR A 191 24.92 -17.25 -38.34
N THR A 192 24.35 -16.50 -37.40
CA THR A 192 24.81 -16.36 -36.00
C THR A 192 23.71 -16.65 -34.98
N THR A 193 22.51 -17.01 -35.45
CA THR A 193 21.27 -17.08 -34.67
C THR A 193 21.39 -17.93 -33.44
N THR A 194 21.03 -17.33 -32.31
CA THR A 194 20.71 -18.00 -31.05
C THR A 194 19.25 -18.43 -30.95
N CYS A 195 18.37 -17.97 -31.85
CA CYS A 195 16.92 -18.20 -31.80
C CYS A 195 16.40 -18.90 -33.07
N THR A 196 15.57 -19.91 -32.87
CA THR A 196 14.76 -20.58 -33.90
C THR A 196 13.57 -19.68 -34.30
N PRO A 197 12.95 -19.91 -35.47
CA PRO A 197 11.76 -19.17 -35.90
C PRO A 197 10.62 -19.20 -34.87
N ILE A 198 10.41 -20.33 -34.20
CA ILE A 198 9.39 -20.50 -33.15
C ILE A 198 9.73 -19.63 -31.92
N GLU A 199 11.00 -19.56 -31.52
CA GLU A 199 11.43 -18.71 -30.40
C GLU A 199 11.27 -17.22 -30.73
N LEU A 200 11.54 -16.81 -31.96
CA LEU A 200 11.30 -15.44 -32.42
C LEU A 200 9.80 -15.11 -32.39
N GLU A 201 8.97 -16.01 -32.87
CA GLU A 201 7.51 -15.85 -32.78
C GLU A 201 7.08 -15.66 -31.33
N LEU A 202 7.58 -16.47 -30.39
CA LEU A 202 7.29 -16.30 -28.95
C LEU A 202 7.75 -14.95 -28.37
N ILE A 203 8.89 -14.43 -28.81
CA ILE A 203 9.42 -13.13 -28.36
C ILE A 203 8.55 -11.97 -28.87
N PHE A 204 8.06 -12.06 -30.11
CA PHE A 204 7.35 -10.97 -30.76
C PHE A 204 5.82 -11.13 -30.77
N ASN A 205 5.27 -12.26 -30.33
CA ASN A 205 3.84 -12.59 -30.42
C ASN A 205 2.94 -11.50 -29.83
N SER A 206 3.32 -10.97 -28.66
CA SER A 206 2.55 -9.95 -27.94
C SER A 206 2.97 -8.51 -28.29
N VAL A 207 4.03 -8.32 -29.08
CA VAL A 207 4.64 -7.02 -29.32
C VAL A 207 3.84 -6.25 -30.37
N THR A 208 3.01 -5.31 -29.92
CA THR A 208 2.26 -4.40 -30.79
C THR A 208 3.10 -3.25 -31.37
N LYS A 209 4.14 -2.82 -30.65
CA LYS A 209 5.02 -1.72 -31.06
C LYS A 209 6.48 -2.07 -30.80
N LEU A 210 7.24 -2.20 -31.87
CA LEU A 210 8.69 -2.41 -31.86
C LEU A 210 9.40 -1.11 -32.23
N LYS A 211 10.30 -0.64 -31.37
CA LYS A 211 11.21 0.48 -31.65
C LYS A 211 12.64 -0.03 -31.74
N LEU A 212 13.29 0.19 -32.87
CA LEU A 212 14.69 -0.14 -33.06
C LEU A 212 15.52 1.14 -32.92
N SER A 213 16.60 1.06 -32.14
CA SER A 213 17.52 2.16 -31.88
C SER A 213 18.91 1.84 -32.42
N TYR A 214 19.52 2.80 -33.11
CA TYR A 214 20.93 2.72 -33.45
C TYR A 214 21.74 3.29 -32.29
N ALA A 215 22.86 2.64 -31.97
CA ALA A 215 23.76 3.09 -30.88
C ALA A 215 24.30 4.53 -31.07
N ARG A 216 24.12 5.14 -32.26
CA ARG A 216 24.51 6.52 -32.57
C ARG A 216 23.44 7.58 -32.25
N ASP A 217 22.18 7.18 -32.03
CA ASP A 217 21.06 8.12 -31.88
C ASP A 217 20.66 8.38 -30.42
N MET A 218 21.44 7.90 -29.46
CA MET A 218 21.23 8.28 -28.06
C MET A 218 21.99 9.58 -27.78
N PRO A 219 21.31 10.73 -27.61
CA PRO A 219 21.97 11.87 -26.95
C PRO A 219 22.45 11.36 -25.59
N PHE A 220 23.70 11.69 -25.25
CA PHE A 220 24.33 11.36 -23.96
C PHE A 220 23.34 11.55 -22.81
N GLN A 221 22.67 10.49 -22.39
CA GLN A 221 22.07 10.40 -21.07
C GLN A 221 23.05 9.59 -20.26
N ILE A 222 23.77 10.30 -19.40
CA ILE A 222 24.64 9.73 -18.38
C ILE A 222 23.74 8.85 -17.50
N GLN A 223 23.67 7.56 -17.81
CA GLN A 223 23.15 6.53 -16.93
C GLN A 223 24.34 5.96 -16.16
N HIS A 224 24.57 6.50 -14.97
CA HIS A 224 25.27 5.78 -13.91
C HIS A 224 24.23 4.96 -13.13
N CYS A 225 24.60 3.70 -12.88
CA CYS A 225 23.83 2.66 -12.21
C CYS A 225 23.22 3.08 -10.86
#